data_AF-A0A1V4EB12-F1
#
_entry.id   AF-A0A1V4EB12-F1
#
_cell.length_a   1.000
_cell.length_b   1.000
_cell.length_c   1.000
_cell.angle_alpha   90.00
_cell.angle_beta   90.00
_cell.angle_gamma   90.00
#
_symmetry.space_group_name_H-M   'P 1'
#
loop_
_entity.id
_entity.type
_entity.pdbx_description
1 polymer ?
#
loop_
_entity_poly.entity_id
_entity_poly.type
_entity_poly.pdbx_seq_one_letter_code
_entity_poly.pdbx_strand_id
1 'polypeptide(L)'
;MGQNGKSDLSLPLSELEDYGRRLRSIKTRLNHTKKLFEQYKDDIGDGSVNDALDDFESNWEDGREDITQQLDALSKMSDAVVREFKKLDDELAKQVNDKMKTEDKRPKKDK
;
A
#
# COMPACT_ATOMS: atom_id res chain seq x y z
N MET A 1 -6.27 34.79 -22.54
CA MET A 1 -5.81 34.91 -21.13
C MET A 1 -5.72 33.51 -20.58
N GLY A 2 -4.51 33.07 -20.22
CA GLY A 2 -4.19 31.68 -19.92
C GLY A 2 -4.78 31.19 -18.60
N GLN A 3 -5.37 29.99 -18.63
CA GLN A 3 -5.55 29.21 -17.42
C GLN A 3 -4.20 28.59 -17.06
N ASN A 4 -3.64 29.05 -15.94
CA ASN A 4 -2.40 28.54 -15.37
C ASN A 4 -2.47 27.03 -15.18
N GLY A 5 -1.48 26.34 -15.74
CA GLY A 5 -1.22 24.91 -15.55
C GLY A 5 -0.92 24.58 -14.09
N LYS A 6 -1.96 24.27 -13.31
CA LYS A 6 -1.80 23.33 -12.22
C LYS A 6 -1.54 21.98 -12.88
N SER A 7 -0.32 21.49 -12.75
CA SER A 7 0.12 20.18 -13.23
C SER A 7 -0.97 19.13 -13.01
N ASP A 8 -1.47 18.55 -14.10
CA ASP A 8 -2.46 17.45 -14.19
C ASP A 8 -1.93 16.12 -13.61
N LEU A 9 -0.90 16.20 -12.77
CA LEU A 9 -0.06 15.11 -12.28
C LEU A 9 0.07 15.13 -10.75
N SER A 10 -0.71 15.95 -10.02
CA SER A 10 -0.71 15.87 -8.56
C SER A 10 -1.48 14.62 -8.13
N LEU A 11 -0.83 13.46 -8.22
CA LEU A 11 -1.35 12.24 -7.63
C LEU A 11 -1.34 12.40 -6.10
N PRO A 12 -2.43 12.02 -5.42
CA PRO A 12 -2.48 12.04 -3.97
C PRO A 12 -1.71 10.84 -3.41
N LEU A 13 -0.37 10.89 -3.50
CA LEU A 13 0.50 9.77 -3.13
C LEU A 13 0.30 9.33 -1.67
N SER A 14 0.07 10.28 -0.75
CA SER A 14 -0.24 9.98 0.65
C SER A 14 -1.56 9.21 0.81
N GLU A 15 -2.57 9.54 0.01
CA GLU A 15 -3.86 8.85 0.04
C GLU A 15 -3.75 7.44 -0.55
N LEU A 16 -2.92 7.26 -1.59
CA LEU A 16 -2.60 5.94 -2.15
C LEU A 16 -1.83 5.06 -1.14
N GLU A 17 -0.86 5.63 -0.43
CA GLU A 17 -0.19 4.92 0.68
C GLU A 17 -1.18 4.50 1.76
N ASP A 18 -2.06 5.41 2.17
CA ASP A 18 -3.11 5.15 3.15
C ASP A 18 -4.09 4.07 2.66
N TYR A 19 -4.46 4.11 1.40
CA TYR A 19 -5.32 3.12 0.78
C TYR A 19 -4.69 1.73 0.84
N GLY A 20 -3.42 1.59 0.45
CA GLY A 20 -2.68 0.32 0.56
C GLY A 20 -2.59 -0.18 2.01
N ARG A 21 -2.35 0.72 2.98
CA ARG A 21 -2.38 0.37 4.42
C ARG A 21 -3.76 -0.14 4.86
N ARG A 22 -4.84 0.50 4.43
CA ARG A 22 -6.22 0.10 4.77
C ARG A 22 -6.57 -1.28 4.21
N LEU A 23 -6.21 -1.55 2.95
CA LEU A 23 -6.43 -2.86 2.33
C LEU A 23 -5.71 -3.99 3.09
N ARG A 24 -4.45 -3.76 3.47
CA ARG A 24 -3.71 -4.69 4.34
C ARG A 24 -4.36 -4.89 5.70
N SER A 25 -4.88 -3.82 6.30
CA SER A 25 -5.61 -3.90 7.58
C SER A 25 -6.86 -4.78 7.47
N ILE A 26 -7.63 -4.65 6.38
CA ILE A 26 -8.81 -5.48 6.12
C ILE A 26 -8.39 -6.95 5.98
N LYS A 27 -7.36 -7.25 5.18
CA LYS A 27 -6.81 -8.61 5.04
C LYS A 27 -6.40 -9.20 6.40
N THR A 28 -5.72 -8.43 7.24
CA THR A 28 -5.33 -8.87 8.59
C THR A 28 -6.54 -9.20 9.45
N ARG A 29 -7.59 -8.37 9.43
CA ARG A 29 -8.83 -8.62 10.18
C ARG A 29 -9.55 -9.87 9.72
N LEU A 30 -9.66 -10.09 8.40
CA LEU A 30 -10.27 -11.30 7.83
C LEU A 30 -9.52 -12.58 8.27
N ASN A 31 -8.18 -12.53 8.31
CA ASN A 31 -7.35 -13.64 8.77
C ASN A 31 -7.35 -13.83 10.29
N HIS A 32 -7.72 -12.81 11.06
CA HIS A 32 -7.78 -12.91 12.52
C HIS A 32 -8.93 -13.82 13.00
N THR A 33 -10.02 -13.92 12.23
CA THR A 33 -11.16 -14.78 12.54
C THR A 33 -10.74 -16.25 12.73
N LYS A 34 -9.86 -16.80 11.85
CA LYS A 34 -9.29 -18.14 12.00
C LYS A 34 -8.58 -18.32 13.35
N LYS A 35 -7.70 -17.38 13.67
CA LYS A 35 -6.93 -17.39 14.93
C LYS A 35 -7.82 -17.32 16.17
N LEU A 36 -8.98 -16.67 16.08
CA LEU A 36 -9.93 -16.62 17.19
C LEU A 36 -10.55 -18.00 17.43
N PHE A 37 -10.97 -18.72 16.39
CA PHE A 37 -11.56 -20.06 16.56
C PHE A 37 -10.55 -21.08 17.08
N GLU A 38 -9.33 -21.07 16.56
CA GLU A 38 -8.24 -21.93 17.05
C GLU A 38 -8.00 -21.75 18.57
N GLN A 39 -8.18 -20.54 19.12
CA GLN A 39 -8.02 -20.27 20.55
C GLN A 39 -9.13 -20.87 21.42
N TYR A 40 -10.34 -21.01 20.89
CA TYR A 40 -11.50 -21.51 21.65
C TYR A 40 -11.73 -23.02 21.51
N LYS A 41 -11.05 -23.68 20.57
CA LYS A 41 -11.27 -25.10 20.25
C LYS A 41 -11.09 -26.03 21.46
N ASP A 42 -10.12 -25.74 22.32
CA ASP A 42 -9.84 -26.54 23.52
C ASP A 42 -10.71 -26.15 24.73
N ASP A 43 -11.30 -24.95 24.73
CA ASP A 43 -12.15 -24.44 25.80
C ASP A 43 -13.63 -24.87 25.64
N ILE A 44 -14.00 -25.33 24.44
CA ILE A 44 -15.33 -25.82 24.11
C ILE A 44 -15.38 -27.33 24.32
N GLY A 45 -16.06 -27.74 25.39
CA GLY A 45 -16.19 -29.15 25.78
C GLY A 45 -17.23 -29.97 24.99
N ASP A 46 -18.01 -29.33 24.13
CA ASP A 46 -19.03 -30.00 23.30
C ASP A 46 -18.49 -30.25 21.89
N GLY A 47 -18.39 -31.54 21.51
CA GLY A 47 -17.87 -31.94 20.21
C GLY A 47 -18.68 -31.41 19.03
N SER A 48 -20.00 -31.28 19.15
CA SER A 48 -20.86 -30.78 18.07
C SER A 48 -20.64 -29.29 17.79
N VAL A 49 -20.29 -28.52 18.83
CA VAL A 49 -19.94 -27.12 18.67
C VAL A 49 -18.57 -26.97 18.00
N ASN A 50 -17.60 -27.82 18.36
CA ASN A 50 -16.30 -27.84 17.69
C ASN A 50 -16.41 -28.22 16.21
N ASP A 51 -17.21 -29.22 15.87
CA ASP A 51 -17.46 -29.61 14.48
C ASP A 51 -18.09 -28.45 13.68
N ALA A 52 -19.10 -27.78 14.26
CA ALA A 52 -19.73 -26.62 13.63
C ALA A 52 -18.79 -25.43 13.44
N LEU A 53 -17.83 -25.24 14.35
CA LEU A 53 -16.81 -24.20 14.23
C LEU A 53 -15.74 -24.55 13.19
N ASP A 54 -15.33 -25.81 13.09
CA ASP A 54 -14.43 -26.28 12.03
C ASP A 54 -15.09 -26.11 10.65
N ASP A 55 -16.34 -26.54 10.49
CA ASP A 55 -17.11 -26.35 9.25
C ASP A 55 -17.24 -24.87 8.88
N PHE A 56 -17.53 -24.01 9.86
CA PHE A 56 -17.58 -22.57 9.65
C PHE A 56 -16.22 -22.00 9.24
N GLU A 57 -15.14 -22.37 9.94
CA GLU A 57 -13.79 -21.88 9.69
C GLU A 57 -13.30 -22.26 8.30
N SER A 58 -13.53 -23.50 7.87
CA SER A 58 -13.16 -23.99 6.55
C SER A 58 -13.91 -23.23 5.45
N ASN A 59 -15.24 -23.09 5.57
CA ASN A 59 -16.04 -22.32 4.60
C ASN A 59 -15.68 -20.82 4.61
N TRP A 60 -15.31 -20.27 5.76
CA TRP A 60 -14.84 -18.90 5.89
C TRP A 60 -13.48 -18.69 5.24
N GLU A 61 -12.56 -19.66 5.36
CA GLU A 61 -11.27 -19.66 4.68
C GLU A 61 -11.44 -19.69 3.16
N ASP A 62 -12.21 -20.63 2.65
CA ASP A 62 -12.48 -20.74 1.22
C ASP A 62 -13.14 -19.46 0.69
N GLY A 63 -14.20 -18.98 1.36
CA GLY A 63 -14.95 -17.81 0.93
C GLY A 63 -14.13 -16.51 0.94
N ARG A 64 -13.14 -16.38 1.82
CA ARG A 64 -12.32 -15.15 1.93
C ARG A 64 -11.02 -15.21 1.15
N GLU A 65 -10.59 -16.39 0.68
CA GLU A 65 -9.29 -16.56 0.04
C GLU A 65 -9.12 -15.57 -1.13
N ASP A 66 -10.04 -15.61 -2.10
CA ASP A 66 -10.05 -14.73 -3.27
C ASP A 66 -10.03 -13.25 -2.89
N ILE A 67 -10.82 -12.87 -1.89
CA ILE A 67 -10.89 -11.49 -1.41
C ILE A 67 -9.53 -11.06 -0.85
N THR A 68 -8.89 -11.89 -0.03
CA THR A 68 -7.59 -11.54 0.56
C THR A 68 -6.47 -11.47 -0.48
N GLN A 69 -6.54 -12.28 -1.55
CA GLN A 69 -5.61 -12.20 -2.68
C GLN A 69 -5.82 -10.90 -3.47
N GLN A 70 -7.06 -10.51 -3.75
CA GLN A 70 -7.38 -9.26 -4.44
C GLN A 70 -6.97 -8.02 -3.62
N LEU A 71 -7.22 -8.01 -2.31
CA LEU A 71 -6.78 -6.94 -1.41
C LEU A 71 -5.26 -6.78 -1.41
N ASP A 72 -4.53 -7.89 -1.48
CA ASP A 72 -3.06 -7.90 -1.55
C ASP A 72 -2.56 -7.33 -2.87
N ALA A 73 -3.16 -7.74 -3.99
CA ALA A 73 -2.84 -7.23 -5.32
C ALA A 73 -3.08 -5.72 -5.43
N LEU A 74 -4.22 -5.24 -4.94
CA LEU A 74 -4.56 -3.81 -4.92
C LEU A 74 -3.59 -3.02 -4.03
N SER A 75 -3.22 -3.55 -2.86
CA SER A 75 -2.23 -2.90 -2.01
C SER A 75 -0.86 -2.79 -2.70
N LYS A 76 -0.41 -3.86 -3.36
CA LYS A 76 0.86 -3.88 -4.10
C LYS A 76 0.86 -2.90 -5.26
N MET A 77 -0.26 -2.78 -5.97
CA MET A 77 -0.43 -1.80 -7.03
C MET A 77 -0.33 -0.37 -6.49
N SER A 78 -1.00 -0.08 -5.37
CA SER A 78 -0.91 1.23 -4.72
C SER A 78 0.53 1.59 -4.33
N ASP A 79 1.24 0.65 -3.69
CA ASP A 79 2.65 0.82 -3.34
C ASP A 79 3.53 1.03 -4.59
N ALA A 80 3.23 0.34 -5.69
CA ALA A 80 3.96 0.49 -6.94
C ALA A 80 3.78 1.89 -7.55
N VAL A 81 2.56 2.41 -7.61
CA VAL A 81 2.28 3.77 -8.10
C VAL A 81 3.06 4.79 -7.27
N VAL A 82 2.97 4.70 -5.93
CA VAL A 82 3.68 5.61 -5.03
C VAL A 82 5.19 5.57 -5.26
N ARG A 83 5.76 4.36 -5.39
CA ARG A 83 7.19 4.18 -5.59
C ARG A 83 7.66 4.76 -6.93
N GLU A 84 6.97 4.47 -8.02
CA GLU A 84 7.38 4.95 -9.34
C GLU A 84 7.24 6.48 -9.45
N PHE A 85 6.23 7.09 -8.83
CA PHE A 85 6.12 8.55 -8.78
C PHE A 85 7.23 9.20 -7.96
N LYS A 86 7.57 8.66 -6.78
CA LYS A 86 8.70 9.18 -5.99
C LYS A 86 10.03 9.10 -6.75
N LYS A 87 10.28 7.99 -7.45
CA LYS A 87 11.47 7.86 -8.30
C LYS A 87 11.50 8.92 -9.42
N LEU A 88 10.37 9.12 -10.09
CA LEU A 88 10.26 10.13 -11.14
C LEU A 88 10.56 11.54 -10.60
N ASP A 89 10.00 11.88 -9.43
CA ASP A 89 10.25 13.16 -8.76
C ASP A 89 11.73 13.33 -8.36
N ASP A 90 12.35 12.29 -7.79
CA ASP A 90 13.77 12.28 -7.41
C ASP A 90 14.70 12.44 -8.63
N GLU A 91 14.40 11.74 -9.72
CA GLU A 91 15.15 11.85 -10.98
C GLU A 91 15.05 13.27 -11.57
N LEU A 92 13.85 13.85 -11.57
CA LEU A 92 13.63 15.20 -12.06
C LEU A 92 14.35 16.25 -11.19
N ALA A 93 14.26 16.12 -9.86
CA ALA A 93 14.95 16.99 -8.92
C ALA A 93 16.48 16.92 -9.10
N LYS A 94 17.03 15.73 -9.32
CA LYS A 94 18.46 15.55 -9.61
C LYS A 94 18.86 16.24 -10.91
N GLN A 95 18.10 16.05 -11.99
CA GLN A 95 18.38 16.71 -13.27
C GLN A 95 18.35 18.24 -13.17
N VAL A 96 17.42 18.80 -12.41
CA VAL A 96 17.36 20.26 -12.17
C VAL A 96 18.58 20.74 -11.40
N ASN A 97 18.94 20.05 -10.31
CA ASN A 97 20.11 20.39 -9.51
C ASN A 97 21.42 20.29 -10.30
N ASP A 98 21.58 19.25 -11.11
CA ASP A 98 22.76 19.05 -11.94
C ASP A 98 22.89 20.15 -12.99
N LYS A 99 21.79 20.58 -13.61
CA LYS A 99 21.76 21.73 -14.53
C LYS A 99 22.12 23.04 -13.82
N MET A 100 21.56 23.31 -12.64
CA MET A 100 21.85 24.54 -11.89
C MET A 100 23.31 24.63 -11.39
N LYS A 101 23.96 23.50 -11.10
CA LYS A 101 25.38 23.47 -10.70
C LYS A 101 26.36 23.86 -11.81
N THR A 102 25.93 23.89 -13.07
CA THR A 102 26.80 24.21 -14.21
C THR A 102 26.90 25.71 -14.53
N GLU A 103 26.22 26.58 -13.78
CA GLU A 103 26.31 28.05 -13.92
C GLU A 103 27.11 28.72 -12.78
N ASP A 104 28.41 28.44 -12.68
CA ASP A 104 29.35 29.41 -12.09
C ASP A 104 30.38 29.83 -13.14
N LYS A 105 29.94 30.72 -14.04
CA LYS A 105 30.79 31.42 -15.02
C LYS A 105 31.26 32.78 -14.50
N ARG A 106 31.43 32.96 -13.18
CA ARG A 106 31.99 34.21 -12.66
C ARG A 106 33.48 34.27 -13.03
N PRO A 107 33.93 35.28 -13.80
CA PRO A 107 35.34 35.40 -14.12
C PRO A 107 36.11 35.62 -12.81
N LYS A 108 37.10 34.77 -12.53
CA LYS A 108 38.05 35.02 -11.44
C LYS A 108 38.74 36.35 -11.75
N LYS A 109 38.52 37.33 -10.89
CA LYS A 109 39.22 38.60 -10.94
C LYS A 109 40.61 38.35 -10.37
N ASP A 110 41.58 38.14 -11.27
CA ASP A 110 42.98 38.05 -10.91
C ASP A 110 43.43 39.37 -10.26
N LYS A 111 44.10 39.26 -9.11
CA LYS A 111 44.75 40.35 -8.38
C LYS A 111 46.25 40.30 -8.64
#